data_AF-A0A7W6HEQ6-F1
#
_entry.id   AF-A0A7W6HEQ6-F1
#
_cell.length_a   1.000
_cell.length_b   1.000
_cell.length_c   1.000
_cell.angle_alpha   90.00
_cell.angle_beta   90.00
_cell.angle_gamma   90.00
#
_symmetry.space_group_name_H-M   'P 1'
#
loop_
_entity.id
_entity.type
_entity.pdbx_description
1 polymer ?
#
loop_
_entity_poly.entity_id
_entity_poly.type
_entity_poly.pdbx_seq_one_letter_code
_entity_poly.pdbx_strand_id
1 'polypeptide(L)' 'MLRQFASRFKSFRSHRADIRQLEQMNDRELADIGIDRGDIASVVRFGRR' A
#
# COMPACT_ATOMS: atom_id res chain seq x y z
N MET A 1 17.67 5.20 -5.50
CA MET A 1 16.94 6.21 -6.32
C MET A 1 15.44 5.99 -6.15
N LEU A 2 14.86 6.30 -4.97
CA LEU A 2 13.44 6.07 -4.71
C LEU A 2 12.65 7.33 -5.06
N ARG A 3 12.30 7.49 -6.35
CA ARG A 3 11.46 8.59 -6.84
C ARG A 3 9.99 8.28 -6.57
N GLN A 4 9.45 9.07 -5.65
CA GLN A 4 8.15 9.75 -5.72
C GLN A 4 6.87 8.91 -5.60
N PHE A 5 6.19 9.15 -4.47
CA PHE A 5 4.79 9.57 -4.37
C PHE A 5 3.80 8.92 -5.36
N ALA A 6 3.22 7.78 -4.98
CA ALA A 6 1.89 7.40 -5.44
C ALA A 6 0.88 7.64 -4.30
N SER A 7 0.08 8.69 -4.48
CA SER A 7 -1.03 9.07 -3.61
C SER A 7 -2.31 8.30 -4.00
N ARG A 8 -3.21 8.19 -3.01
CA ARG A 8 -4.64 7.79 -3.07
C ARG A 8 -4.99 6.33 -2.81
N PHE A 9 -4.72 5.84 -1.59
CA PHE A 9 -5.63 4.86 -0.98
C PHE A 9 -6.85 5.59 -0.42
N LYS A 10 -7.85 5.80 -1.28
CA LYS A 10 -9.11 6.48 -0.96
C LYS A 10 -10.20 5.44 -0.68
N SER A 11 -10.08 4.64 0.38
CA SER A 11 -11.24 3.88 0.91
C SER A 11 -10.96 3.30 2.30
N PHE A 12 -11.25 4.07 3.36
CA PHE A 12 -11.13 3.61 4.75
C PHE A 12 -12.35 2.77 5.21
N ARG A 13 -12.87 1.85 4.37
CA ARG A 13 -14.09 1.10 4.74
C ARG A 13 -13.91 -0.40 4.97
N SER A 14 -12.77 -0.99 4.63
CA SER A 14 -12.42 -2.35 5.07
C SER A 14 -10.92 -2.63 4.98
N HIS A 15 -10.16 -2.17 5.98
CA HIS A 15 -8.70 -2.39 6.07
C HIS A 15 -8.27 -3.84 5.80
N ARG A 16 -9.08 -4.83 6.18
CA ARG A 16 -8.78 -6.26 5.94
C ARG A 16 -8.91 -6.67 4.48
N ALA A 17 -9.89 -6.13 3.75
CA ALA A 17 -10.04 -6.40 2.32
C ALA A 17 -8.92 -5.74 1.52
N ASP A 18 -8.54 -4.51 1.91
CA ASP A 18 -7.47 -3.75 1.26
C ASP A 18 -6.11 -4.43 1.46
N ILE A 19 -5.81 -4.92 2.68
CA ILE A 19 -4.59 -5.70 2.94
C ILE A 19 -4.55 -6.95 2.05
N ARG A 20 -5.65 -7.71 1.93
CA ARG A 20 -5.66 -8.90 1.07
C ARG A 20 -5.45 -8.57 -0.40
N GLN A 21 -6.01 -7.47 -0.89
CA GLN A 21 -5.79 -7.03 -2.27
C GLN A 21 -4.33 -6.63 -2.51
N LEU A 22 -3.73 -5.90 -1.55
CA LEU A 22 -2.32 -5.52 -1.62
C LEU A 22 -1.37 -6.72 -1.51
N GLU A 23 -1.70 -7.71 -0.67
CA GLU A 23 -0.92 -8.96 -0.57
C GLU A 23 -0.98 -9.82 -1.84
N GLN A 24 -2.05 -9.69 -2.63
CA GLN A 24 -2.18 -10.36 -3.93
C GLN A 24 -1.37 -9.67 -5.04
N MET A 25 -0.97 -8.40 -4.85
CA MET A 25 -0.11 -7.69 -5.79
C MET A 25 1.34 -8.20 -5.69
N ASN A 26 2.04 -8.19 -6.82
CA ASN A 26 3.45 -8.52 -6.86
C ASN A 26 4.31 -7.37 -6.34
N ASP A 27 5.53 -7.69 -5.90
CA ASP A 27 6.44 -6.69 -5.30
C ASP A 27 6.78 -5.54 -6.27
N ARG A 28 6.70 -5.77 -7.59
CA ARG A 28 6.85 -4.73 -8.61
C ARG A 28 5.67 -3.76 -8.62
N GLU A 29 4.46 -4.28 -8.50
CA GLU A 29 3.23 -3.47 -8.48
C GLU A 29 3.16 -2.66 -7.19
N LEU A 30 3.57 -3.25 -6.07
CA LEU A 30 3.76 -2.56 -4.79
C LEU A 30 4.85 -1.48 -4.89
N ALA A 31 5.99 -1.78 -5.52
CA ALA A 31 7.07 -0.82 -5.73
C ALA A 31 6.68 0.32 -6.67
N ASP A 32 5.85 0.08 -7.69
CA ASP A 32 5.31 1.10 -8.60
C ASP A 32 4.44 2.12 -7.85
N ILE A 33 3.74 1.69 -6.79
CA ILE A 33 3.01 2.58 -5.88
C ILE A 33 3.85 3.01 -4.65
N GLY A 34 5.13 2.64 -4.63
CA GLY A 34 6.09 2.96 -3.59
C GLY A 34 5.71 2.44 -2.21
N ILE A 35 5.13 1.24 -2.14
CA ILE A 35 4.79 0.50 -0.92
C ILE A 35 5.68 -0.73 -0.86
N ASP A 36 6.23 -1.02 0.31
CA ASP A 36 6.87 -2.31 0.58
C ASP A 36 5.84 -3.28 1.18
N ARG A 37 5.96 -4.58 0.87
CA ARG A 37 5.04 -5.62 1.37
C ARG A 37 5.01 -5.64 2.91
N GLY A 38 6.17 -5.46 3.55
CA GLY A 38 6.26 -5.35 5.00
C GLY A 38 5.52 -4.14 5.59
N ASP A 39 5.34 -3.09 4.79
CA ASP A 39 4.70 -1.85 5.20
C ASP A 39 3.19 -1.80 4.91
N ILE A 40 2.63 -2.77 4.16
CA ILE A 40 1.19 -2.82 3.79
C ILE A 40 0.31 -2.63 5.03
N ALA A 41 0.56 -3.40 6.09
CA ALA A 41 -0.24 -3.34 7.31
C ALA A 41 -0.13 -1.97 8.01
N SER A 42 1.06 -1.36 7.99
CA SER A 42 1.32 -0.05 8.59
C SER A 42 0.66 1.07 7.79
N VAL A 43 0.83 1.07 6.46
CA VAL A 43 0.28 2.05 5.52
C VAL A 43 -1.24 2.03 5.52
N VAL A 44 -1.86 0.84 5.54
CA VAL A 44 -3.32 0.71 5.58
C VAL A 44 -3.88 1.17 6.94
N ARG A 45 -3.17 0.90 8.05
CA ARG A 45 -3.65 1.21 9.41
C ARG A 45 -3.44 2.66 9.83
N PHE A 46 -2.33 3.28 9.42
CA PHE A 46 -1.92 4.60 9.89
C PHE A 46 -1.86 5.65 8.78
N GLY A 47 -2.03 5.26 7.52
CA GLY A 47 -1.80 6.12 6.36
C GLY A 47 -0.30 6.33 6.08
N ARG A 48 0.04 6.75 4.86
CA ARG A 48 1.39 7.26 4.55
C ARG A 48 1.56 8.60 5.29
N ARG A 49 2.57 8.70 6.16
CA ARG A 49 3.04 9.99 6.71
C ARG A 49 3.84 10.77 5.67
#